data_AF-A0A1W1WS54-F1
#
_entry.id   AF-A0A1W1WS54-F1
#
_cell.length_a   1.000
_cell.length_b   1.000
_cell.length_c   1.000
_cell.angle_alpha   90.00
_cell.angle_beta   90.00
_cell.angle_gamma   90.00
#
_symmetry.space_group_name_H-M   'P 1'
#
loop_
_entity.id
_entity.type
_entity.pdbx_description
1 polymer ?
#
loop_
_entity_poly.entity_id
_entity_poly.type
_entity_poly.pdbx_seq_one_letter_code
_entity_poly.pdbx_strand_id
1 'polypeptide(L)'
;MKLLKIKAYQIFANYRKPMSFNFWDSYPLPPLSTVRGWFHTVVEAKEYIPMSMSIQGKFSSVVQDLQTLIKFDRKRNKEGEIVLKSFKNKVFSKSPTFVTNIYDIHLNIYIKAEEKYLKLFKENLLKNEYPSLGRKEDLIRIDYIDFIEAINKDFSEEEHIIDYGIYLNKETAVNLGIVGINYRMNFKYDKELLDKTGLRYFEKKDVVYIDHDYIEDGDLLFDEEDKRVIDLIGY
;
A
#
# COMPACT_ATOMS: atom_id res chain seq x y z
N MET A 1 -13.43 1.38 19.44
CA MET A 1 -12.54 0.32 18.94
C MET A 1 -11.10 0.79 19.00
N LYS A 2 -10.23 0.11 19.75
CA LYS A 2 -8.80 0.43 19.82
C LYS A 2 -8.06 0.08 18.53
N LEU A 3 -7.36 1.05 17.95
CA LEU A 3 -6.56 0.93 16.72
C LEU A 3 -5.17 1.52 16.93
N LEU A 4 -4.18 1.10 16.13
CA LEU A 4 -2.90 1.79 16.04
C LEU A 4 -2.93 2.77 14.87
N LYS A 5 -2.80 4.07 15.16
CA LYS A 5 -2.78 5.15 14.17
C LYS A 5 -1.34 5.54 13.87
N ILE A 6 -1.03 5.67 12.59
CA ILE A 6 0.29 6.06 12.08
C ILE A 6 0.08 7.25 11.16
N LYS A 7 0.70 8.40 11.47
CA LYS A 7 0.87 9.49 10.50
C LYS A 7 2.29 9.44 9.98
N ALA A 8 2.42 9.49 8.66
CA ALA A 8 3.71 9.33 8.03
C ALA A 8 3.86 10.21 6.80
N TYR A 9 5.11 10.48 6.46
CA TYR A 9 5.50 11.30 5.33
C TYR A 9 6.50 10.57 4.44
N GLN A 10 6.31 10.64 3.13
CA GLN A 10 7.26 10.19 2.13
C GLN A 10 7.48 11.30 1.11
N ILE A 11 8.74 11.68 0.86
CA ILE A 11 9.04 12.65 -0.20
C ILE A 11 8.67 12.10 -1.58
N PHE A 12 8.86 10.80 -1.79
CA PHE A 12 8.65 10.14 -3.06
C PHE A 12 8.43 8.64 -2.86
N ALA A 13 7.49 8.04 -3.59
CA ALA A 13 7.28 6.59 -3.57
C ALA A 13 6.70 6.05 -4.87
N ASN A 14 6.96 4.76 -5.15
CA ASN A 14 6.24 3.99 -6.16
C ASN A 14 5.46 2.85 -5.49
N TYR A 15 4.14 2.96 -5.48
CA TYR A 15 3.22 1.93 -5.02
C TYR A 15 2.84 1.03 -6.18
N ARG A 16 3.81 0.22 -6.63
CA ARG A 16 3.77 -0.51 -7.91
C ARG A 16 2.46 -1.24 -8.18
N LYS A 17 1.82 -0.95 -9.32
CA LYS A 17 0.76 -1.80 -9.87
C LYS A 17 1.37 -3.05 -10.51
N PRO A 18 0.85 -4.26 -10.23
CA PRO A 18 1.34 -5.48 -10.86
C PRO A 18 1.08 -5.46 -12.37
N MET A 19 1.87 -6.22 -13.13
CA MET A 19 1.75 -6.37 -14.60
C MET A 19 1.89 -5.07 -15.42
N SER A 20 2.52 -4.05 -14.86
CA SER A 20 2.91 -2.82 -15.56
C SER A 20 4.26 -3.02 -16.27
N PHE A 21 4.22 -3.41 -17.55
CA PHE A 21 5.41 -3.75 -18.36
C PHE A 21 5.89 -2.55 -19.18
N ASN A 22 7.19 -2.24 -19.12
CA ASN A 22 7.86 -1.10 -19.79
C ASN A 22 7.35 0.31 -19.42
N PHE A 23 6.23 0.38 -18.71
CA PHE A 23 5.71 1.53 -17.96
C PHE A 23 5.41 1.00 -16.57
N TRP A 24 6.15 1.44 -15.55
CA TRP A 24 5.91 1.04 -14.17
C TRP A 24 4.96 2.03 -13.52
N ASP A 25 3.72 1.61 -13.39
CA ASP A 25 2.65 2.44 -12.84
C ASP A 25 2.53 2.30 -11.32
N SER A 26 1.91 3.28 -10.67
CA SER A 26 1.70 3.36 -9.22
C SER A 26 0.21 3.47 -8.88
N TYR A 27 -0.20 2.83 -7.78
CA TYR A 27 -1.43 3.17 -7.07
C TYR A 27 -1.31 4.55 -6.42
N PRO A 28 -2.42 5.28 -6.15
CA PRO A 28 -2.39 6.60 -5.52
C PRO A 28 -1.94 6.55 -4.05
N LEU A 29 -2.25 5.47 -3.34
CA LEU A 29 -1.83 5.20 -1.96
C LEU A 29 -1.19 3.80 -1.86
N PRO A 30 -0.44 3.48 -0.78
CA PRO A 30 0.19 2.16 -0.63
C PRO A 30 -0.84 1.03 -0.74
N PRO A 31 -0.63 -0.02 -1.56
CA PRO A 31 -1.58 -1.11 -1.65
C PRO A 31 -1.59 -1.92 -0.36
N LEU A 32 -2.72 -2.59 -0.10
CA LEU A 32 -2.95 -3.36 1.12
C LEU A 32 -1.84 -4.38 1.40
N SER A 33 -1.36 -5.08 0.36
CA SER A 33 -0.28 -6.07 0.50
C SER A 33 1.05 -5.45 0.93
N THR A 34 1.34 -4.20 0.56
CA THR A 34 2.55 -3.47 0.96
C THR A 34 2.48 -3.07 2.42
N VAL A 35 1.39 -2.47 2.88
CA VAL A 35 1.21 -2.10 4.31
C VAL A 35 1.23 -3.33 5.20
N ARG A 36 0.53 -4.40 4.79
CA ARG A 36 0.55 -5.68 5.48
C ARG A 36 1.96 -6.29 5.52
N GLY A 37 2.67 -6.28 4.39
CA GLY A 37 4.04 -6.79 4.30
C GLY A 37 4.97 -6.02 5.23
N TRP A 38 4.88 -4.69 5.22
CA TRP A 38 5.61 -3.82 6.13
C TRP A 38 5.31 -4.15 7.60
N PHE A 39 4.03 -4.29 7.98
CA PHE A 39 3.64 -4.71 9.31
C PHE A 39 4.31 -6.02 9.73
N HIS A 40 4.18 -7.07 8.91
CA HIS A 40 4.73 -8.40 9.19
C HIS A 40 6.26 -8.40 9.30
N THR A 41 6.95 -7.60 8.47
CA THR A 41 8.41 -7.44 8.53
C THR A 41 8.83 -6.79 9.85
N VAL A 42 8.17 -5.71 10.27
CA VAL A 42 8.53 -4.97 11.50
C VAL A 42 8.28 -5.81 12.76
N VAL A 43 7.20 -6.61 12.79
CA VAL A 43 6.95 -7.53 13.92
C VAL A 43 7.70 -8.87 13.82
N GLU A 44 8.58 -9.02 12.82
CA GLU A 44 9.38 -10.23 12.58
C GLU A 44 8.52 -11.51 12.50
N ALA A 45 7.37 -11.40 11.83
CA ALA A 45 6.40 -12.49 11.76
C ALA A 45 6.96 -13.70 11.00
N LYS A 46 6.88 -14.88 11.62
CA LYS A 46 7.19 -16.17 10.97
C LYS A 46 5.98 -16.79 10.27
N GLU A 47 4.79 -16.36 10.67
CA GLU A 47 3.50 -16.81 10.17
C GLU A 47 2.60 -15.63 9.85
N TYR A 48 1.50 -15.90 9.16
CA TYR A 48 0.52 -14.86 8.85
C TYR A 48 -0.19 -14.39 10.12
N ILE A 49 -0.22 -13.08 10.33
CA ILE A 49 -0.94 -12.43 11.42
C ILE A 49 -2.20 -11.78 10.83
N PRO A 50 -3.41 -12.19 11.27
CA PRO A 50 -4.66 -11.54 10.88
C PRO A 50 -4.64 -10.05 11.22
N MET A 51 -4.99 -9.21 10.24
CA MET A 51 -5.00 -7.77 10.40
C MET A 51 -5.94 -7.12 9.37
N SER A 52 -6.48 -5.97 9.75
CA SER A 52 -7.17 -5.06 8.85
C SER A 52 -6.59 -3.66 8.98
N MET A 53 -6.76 -2.87 7.93
CA MET A 53 -6.21 -1.52 7.89
C MET A 53 -7.12 -0.57 7.13
N SER A 54 -7.15 0.69 7.57
CA SER A 54 -7.64 1.80 6.77
C SER A 54 -6.44 2.61 6.31
N ILE A 55 -6.35 2.89 5.01
CA ILE A 55 -5.21 3.60 4.42
C ILE A 55 -5.75 4.86 3.78
N GLN A 56 -5.17 5.98 4.18
CA GLN A 56 -5.54 7.29 3.71
C GLN A 56 -4.29 8.10 3.42
N GLY A 57 -4.41 9.09 2.55
CA GLY A 57 -3.32 9.98 2.25
C GLY A 57 -3.68 11.12 1.33
N LYS A 58 -2.76 12.07 1.26
CA LYS A 58 -2.69 13.12 0.23
C LYS A 58 -1.33 13.09 -0.40
N PHE A 59 -1.26 13.51 -1.65
CA PHE A 59 0.00 13.77 -2.33
C PHE A 59 -0.13 15.01 -3.20
N SER A 60 0.99 15.71 -3.41
CA SER A 60 0.95 16.96 -4.18
C SER A 60 1.00 16.74 -5.68
N SER A 61 1.73 15.72 -6.16
CA SER A 61 1.82 15.45 -7.61
C SER A 61 2.26 14.04 -7.95
N VAL A 62 2.09 13.70 -9.23
CA VAL A 62 2.59 12.46 -9.84
C VAL A 62 3.63 12.81 -10.90
N VAL A 63 4.81 12.22 -10.79
CA VAL A 63 5.96 12.47 -11.66
C VAL A 63 6.28 11.22 -12.47
N GLN A 64 6.45 11.37 -13.78
CA GLN A 64 6.93 10.28 -14.65
C GLN A 64 8.44 10.42 -14.85
N ASP A 65 9.19 9.52 -14.23
CA ASP A 65 10.64 9.48 -14.33
C ASP A 65 11.10 8.53 -15.45
N LEU A 66 11.96 9.02 -16.34
CA LEU A 66 12.51 8.22 -17.44
C LEU A 66 13.81 7.56 -16.99
N GLN A 67 13.74 6.25 -16.73
CA GLN A 67 14.86 5.48 -16.23
C GLN A 67 15.43 4.55 -17.31
N THR A 68 16.74 4.29 -17.22
CA THR A 68 17.39 3.25 -18.05
C THR A 68 17.34 1.92 -17.32
N LEU A 69 16.46 1.02 -17.76
CA LEU A 69 16.34 -0.32 -17.22
C LEU A 69 17.40 -1.24 -17.85
N ILE A 70 18.28 -1.76 -17.00
CA ILE A 70 19.27 -2.78 -17.38
C ILE A 70 18.62 -4.17 -17.29
N LYS A 71 18.65 -4.91 -18.39
CA LYS A 71 18.04 -6.23 -18.55
C LYS A 71 19.09 -7.27 -18.91
N PHE A 72 18.91 -8.49 -18.39
CA PHE A 72 19.72 -9.66 -18.73
C PHE A 72 18.88 -10.64 -19.54
N ASP A 73 19.03 -10.59 -20.86
CA ASP A 73 18.16 -11.30 -21.80
C ASP A 73 18.86 -12.51 -22.44
N ARG A 74 18.12 -13.33 -23.20
CA ARG A 74 18.68 -14.38 -24.03
C ARG A 74 19.50 -13.79 -25.18
N LYS A 75 20.51 -14.55 -25.61
CA LYS A 75 21.32 -14.23 -26.80
C LYS A 75 20.44 -14.18 -28.05
N ARG A 76 20.58 -13.13 -28.87
CA ARG A 76 19.81 -12.96 -30.11
C ARG A 76 20.70 -13.00 -31.36
N ASN A 77 22.01 -13.24 -31.18
CA ASN A 77 23.01 -13.34 -32.25
C ASN A 77 23.06 -12.08 -33.13
N LYS A 78 22.84 -10.91 -32.52
CA LYS A 78 23.04 -9.62 -33.20
C LYS A 78 24.48 -9.15 -33.05
N GLU A 79 25.00 -8.45 -34.05
CA GLU A 79 26.30 -7.78 -33.96
C GLU A 79 26.29 -6.77 -32.81
N GLY A 80 27.39 -6.71 -32.04
CA GLY A 80 27.54 -5.80 -30.90
C GLY A 80 26.90 -6.25 -29.59
N GLU A 81 26.38 -7.48 -29.48
CA GLU A 81 25.85 -8.00 -28.21
C GLU A 81 26.96 -8.19 -27.16
N ILE A 82 26.79 -7.55 -26.00
CA ILE A 82 27.66 -7.78 -24.84
C ILE A 82 27.14 -9.03 -24.11
N VAL A 83 27.84 -10.16 -24.28
CA VAL A 83 27.51 -11.44 -23.64
C VAL A 83 28.24 -11.56 -22.30
N LEU A 84 27.49 -11.72 -21.22
CA LEU A 84 28.01 -11.95 -19.88
C LEU A 84 28.19 -13.45 -19.65
N LYS A 85 29.41 -13.95 -19.90
CA LYS A 85 29.74 -15.37 -19.73
C LYS A 85 29.49 -15.88 -18.30
N SER A 86 29.79 -15.08 -17.29
CA SER A 86 29.57 -15.39 -15.87
C SER A 86 28.09 -15.48 -15.48
N PHE A 87 27.19 -14.95 -16.30
CA PHE A 87 25.75 -14.92 -16.02
C PHE A 87 24.97 -15.80 -17.00
N LYS A 88 25.35 -17.09 -17.10
CA LYS A 88 24.70 -18.09 -17.97
C LYS A 88 24.60 -17.65 -19.44
N ASN A 89 25.64 -16.96 -19.95
CA ASN A 89 25.68 -16.42 -21.31
C ASN A 89 24.49 -15.49 -21.66
N LYS A 90 23.97 -14.76 -20.67
CA LYS A 90 22.95 -13.73 -20.91
C LYS A 90 23.54 -12.53 -21.61
N VAL A 91 22.70 -11.84 -22.37
CA VAL A 91 23.04 -10.58 -23.05
C VAL A 91 22.64 -9.41 -22.20
N PHE A 92 23.57 -8.46 -22.07
CA PHE A 92 23.32 -7.17 -21.45
C PHE A 92 22.53 -6.29 -22.42
N SER A 93 21.36 -5.81 -21.99
CA SER A 93 20.49 -4.93 -22.78
C SER A 93 20.03 -3.76 -21.93
N LYS A 94 19.89 -2.58 -22.55
CA LYS A 94 19.34 -1.37 -21.92
C LYS A 94 18.05 -1.00 -22.64
N SER A 95 17.03 -0.60 -21.89
CA SER A 95 15.81 -0.03 -22.47
C SER A 95 15.34 1.16 -21.63
N PRO A 96 14.86 2.24 -22.26
CA PRO A 96 14.13 3.27 -21.53
C PRO A 96 12.87 2.67 -20.89
N THR A 97 12.52 3.13 -19.70
CA THR A 97 11.32 2.71 -18.97
C THR A 97 10.82 3.90 -18.17
N PHE A 98 9.55 4.23 -18.35
CA PHE A 98 8.91 5.26 -17.55
C PHE A 98 8.46 4.66 -16.22
N VAL A 99 8.80 5.34 -15.12
CA VAL A 99 8.40 4.96 -13.76
C VAL A 99 7.57 6.09 -13.19
N THR A 100 6.32 5.79 -12.88
CA THR A 100 5.40 6.73 -12.24
C THR A 100 5.70 6.78 -10.76
N ASN A 101 5.94 7.95 -10.21
CA ASN A 101 6.20 8.11 -8.80
C ASN A 101 5.30 9.20 -8.23
N ILE A 102 4.91 9.02 -6.98
CA ILE A 102 4.08 9.98 -6.26
C ILE A 102 5.00 10.82 -5.40
N TYR A 103 4.79 12.13 -5.37
CA TYR A 103 5.63 13.10 -4.68
C TYR A 103 4.87 13.78 -3.54
N ASP A 104 5.59 14.06 -2.44
CA ASP A 104 5.12 14.80 -1.27
C ASP A 104 3.86 14.16 -0.66
N ILE A 105 4.05 12.94 -0.17
CA ILE A 105 2.98 12.05 0.29
C ILE A 105 2.84 12.17 1.80
N HIS A 106 1.64 12.50 2.25
CA HIS A 106 1.20 12.37 3.63
C HIS A 106 0.27 11.16 3.74
N LEU A 107 0.47 10.32 4.76
CA LEU A 107 -0.30 9.10 4.99
C LEU A 107 -0.88 9.10 6.40
N ASN A 108 -2.14 8.68 6.51
CA ASN A 108 -2.76 8.24 7.76
C ASN A 108 -3.13 6.76 7.59
N ILE A 109 -2.53 5.90 8.40
CA ILE A 109 -2.77 4.46 8.38
C ILE A 109 -3.30 4.05 9.75
N TYR A 110 -4.47 3.43 9.76
CA TYR A 110 -5.07 2.82 10.94
C TYR A 110 -4.92 1.30 10.83
N ILE A 111 -4.36 0.65 11.85
CA ILE A 111 -4.15 -0.79 11.87
C ILE A 111 -4.94 -1.42 13.01
N LYS A 112 -5.69 -2.47 12.69
CA LYS A 112 -6.32 -3.39 13.63
C LYS A 112 -5.64 -4.75 13.54
N ALA A 113 -5.10 -5.22 14.66
CA ALA A 113 -4.57 -6.57 14.84
C ALA A 113 -4.65 -6.92 16.34
N GLU A 114 -4.21 -8.12 16.72
CA GLU A 114 -4.06 -8.47 18.13
C GLU A 114 -3.10 -7.48 18.83
N GLU A 115 -3.49 -6.98 20.00
CA GLU A 115 -2.81 -5.87 20.69
C GLU A 115 -1.31 -6.13 20.91
N LYS A 116 -0.91 -7.38 21.15
CA LYS A 116 0.50 -7.75 21.31
C LYS A 116 1.35 -7.41 20.08
N TYR A 117 0.81 -7.60 18.88
CA TYR A 117 1.52 -7.31 17.63
C TYR A 117 1.53 -5.81 17.33
N LEU A 118 0.48 -5.07 17.70
CA LEU A 118 0.47 -3.61 17.57
C LEU A 118 1.53 -2.96 18.47
N LYS A 119 1.67 -3.44 19.71
CA LYS A 119 2.74 -3.00 20.64
C LYS A 119 4.12 -3.32 20.09
N LEU A 120 4.32 -4.58 19.65
CA LEU A 120 5.57 -5.01 19.05
C LEU A 120 5.94 -4.19 17.80
N PHE A 121 4.96 -3.87 16.96
CA PHE A 121 5.16 -3.02 15.79
C PHE A 121 5.68 -1.64 16.19
N LYS A 122 5.00 -0.98 17.15
CA LYS A 122 5.41 0.33 17.68
C LYS A 122 6.83 0.30 18.26
N GLU A 123 7.18 -0.78 18.96
CA GLU A 123 8.50 -0.95 19.58
C GLU A 123 9.63 -1.21 18.58
N ASN A 124 9.36 -1.95 17.49
CA ASN A 124 10.38 -2.38 16.53
C ASN A 124 10.59 -1.42 15.36
N LEU A 125 9.63 -0.52 15.10
CA LEU A 125 9.56 0.30 13.90
C LEU A 125 10.86 1.06 13.55
N LEU A 126 11.62 1.49 14.55
CA LEU A 126 12.86 2.25 14.39
C LEU A 126 14.12 1.49 14.88
N LYS A 127 13.98 0.24 15.36
CA LYS A 127 15.11 -0.52 15.93
C LYS A 127 15.90 -1.29 14.88
N ASN A 128 15.22 -1.83 13.87
CA ASN A 128 15.83 -2.77 12.94
C ASN A 128 16.51 -2.06 11.77
N GLU A 129 15.76 -1.19 11.09
CA GLU A 129 16.20 -0.48 9.91
C GLU A 129 15.36 0.79 9.72
N TYR A 130 15.83 1.71 8.87
CA TYR A 130 14.99 2.82 8.46
C TYR A 130 13.73 2.28 7.77
N PRO A 131 12.53 2.68 8.23
CA PRO A 131 11.31 2.17 7.66
C PRO A 131 11.19 2.66 6.21
N SER A 132 10.63 1.81 5.36
CA SER A 132 10.33 2.09 3.96
C SER A 132 8.97 1.50 3.62
N LEU A 133 8.23 2.16 2.73
CA LEU A 133 6.90 1.71 2.31
C LEU A 133 6.76 1.90 0.79
N GLY A 134 6.61 0.79 0.07
CA GLY A 134 6.74 0.76 -1.38
C GLY A 134 7.99 -0.03 -1.77
N ARG A 135 8.94 0.61 -2.45
CA ARG A 135 10.27 0.03 -2.70
C ARG A 135 11.18 0.25 -1.50
N LYS A 136 12.31 -0.47 -1.46
CA LYS A 136 13.23 -0.41 -0.32
C LYS A 136 13.88 0.97 -0.17
N GLU A 137 14.05 1.66 -1.28
CA GLU A 137 14.56 3.04 -1.35
C GLU A 137 13.51 4.11 -1.01
N ASP A 138 12.22 3.76 -0.99
CA ASP A 138 11.13 4.70 -0.70
C ASP A 138 10.97 4.82 0.83
N LEU A 139 11.87 5.59 1.47
CA LEU A 139 11.88 5.80 2.92
C LEU A 139 10.59 6.46 3.43
N ILE A 140 10.19 6.12 4.65
CA ILE A 140 9.04 6.71 5.32
C ILE A 140 9.46 7.36 6.64
N ARG A 141 9.08 8.63 6.84
CA ARG A 141 9.26 9.33 8.11
C ARG A 141 7.97 9.16 8.92
N ILE A 142 8.10 8.73 10.16
CA ILE A 142 6.97 8.53 11.05
C ILE A 142 6.79 9.80 11.88
N ASP A 143 5.71 10.53 11.63
CA ASP A 143 5.40 11.80 12.30
C ASP A 143 4.57 11.56 13.57
N TYR A 144 3.77 10.49 13.60
CA TYR A 144 2.99 10.08 14.76
C TYR A 144 2.76 8.58 14.76
N ILE A 145 2.82 7.95 15.93
CA ILE A 145 2.40 6.58 16.15
C ILE A 145 1.86 6.38 17.57
N ASP A 146 0.56 6.18 17.71
CA ASP A 146 -0.03 5.76 18.98
C ASP A 146 -1.36 5.05 18.83
N PHE A 147 -1.84 4.49 19.94
CA PHE A 147 -3.16 3.91 20.03
C PHE A 147 -4.22 5.01 20.10
N ILE A 148 -5.29 4.82 19.33
CA ILE A 148 -6.50 5.65 19.37
C ILE A 148 -7.74 4.79 19.59
N GLU A 149 -8.80 5.41 20.08
CA GLU A 149 -10.11 4.78 20.25
C GLU A 149 -11.06 5.32 19.18
N ALA A 150 -11.32 4.51 18.15
CA ALA A 150 -12.26 4.88 17.09
C ALA A 150 -13.70 4.62 17.54
N ILE A 151 -14.60 5.57 17.31
CA ILE A 151 -16.02 5.41 17.63
C ILE A 151 -16.82 5.03 16.38
N ASN A 152 -17.99 4.41 16.54
CA ASN A 152 -18.95 4.37 15.44
C ASN A 152 -19.67 5.72 15.41
N LYS A 153 -19.68 6.37 14.26
CA LYS A 153 -20.38 7.64 14.02
C LYS A 153 -21.42 7.43 12.93
N ASP A 154 -22.64 7.85 13.24
CA ASP A 154 -23.74 7.99 12.31
C ASP A 154 -23.64 9.36 11.62
N PHE A 155 -23.62 9.37 10.30
CA PHE A 155 -23.52 10.59 9.49
C PHE A 155 -24.86 11.10 8.97
N SER A 156 -25.99 10.46 9.32
CA SER A 156 -27.34 10.86 8.90
C SER A 156 -27.73 12.29 9.32
N GLU A 157 -27.16 12.79 10.41
CA GLU A 157 -27.46 14.12 10.96
C GLU A 157 -26.37 15.17 10.69
N GLU A 158 -25.16 14.74 10.32
CA GLU A 158 -24.02 15.63 10.12
C GLU A 158 -23.17 15.13 8.94
N GLU A 159 -23.23 15.86 7.83
CA GLU A 159 -22.41 15.59 6.65
C GLU A 159 -20.91 15.63 7.00
N HIS A 160 -20.16 14.68 6.45
CA HIS A 160 -18.70 14.65 6.58
C HIS A 160 -18.01 14.74 5.24
N ILE A 161 -17.07 15.68 5.15
CA ILE A 161 -16.24 15.85 3.97
C ILE A 161 -15.04 14.91 4.06
N ILE A 162 -14.93 13.99 3.10
CA ILE A 162 -13.70 13.26 2.86
C ILE A 162 -12.78 14.21 2.11
N ASP A 163 -11.90 14.88 2.85
CA ASP A 163 -10.90 15.74 2.25
C ASP A 163 -9.56 15.04 2.09
N TYR A 164 -9.36 13.82 2.63
CA TYR A 164 -8.11 13.06 2.64
C TYR A 164 -8.34 11.72 1.93
N GLY A 165 -7.67 11.51 0.80
CA GLY A 165 -7.94 10.36 -0.06
C GLY A 165 -7.86 9.03 0.69
N ILE A 166 -8.74 8.09 0.38
CA ILE A 166 -8.96 6.87 1.17
C ILE A 166 -9.26 5.67 0.26
N TYR A 167 -8.83 4.48 0.69
CA TYR A 167 -9.39 3.23 0.18
C TYR A 167 -10.58 2.79 1.04
N LEU A 168 -11.74 2.64 0.41
CA LEU A 168 -12.94 2.07 0.97
C LEU A 168 -13.11 0.62 0.48
N ASN A 169 -13.65 -0.27 1.33
CA ASN A 169 -14.22 -1.53 0.88
C ASN A 169 -15.28 -1.24 -0.18
N LYS A 170 -15.34 -2.08 -1.23
CA LYS A 170 -16.32 -1.89 -2.31
C LYS A 170 -17.76 -1.88 -1.79
N GLU A 171 -18.07 -2.71 -0.81
CA GLU A 171 -19.40 -2.77 -0.18
C GLU A 171 -19.72 -1.47 0.57
N THR A 172 -18.77 -0.94 1.34
CA THR A 172 -18.90 0.36 2.02
C THR A 172 -19.18 1.48 1.02
N ALA A 173 -18.38 1.57 -0.05
CA ALA A 173 -18.58 2.60 -1.07
C ALA A 173 -19.97 2.50 -1.73
N VAL A 174 -20.45 1.29 -2.02
CA VAL A 174 -21.80 1.06 -2.58
C VAL A 174 -22.89 1.49 -1.60
N ASN A 175 -22.76 1.14 -0.32
CA ASN A 175 -23.75 1.49 0.71
C ASN A 175 -23.85 3.01 0.92
N LEU A 176 -22.73 3.72 0.80
CA LEU A 176 -22.65 5.17 0.91
C LEU A 176 -22.99 5.90 -0.41
N GLY A 177 -23.25 5.17 -1.50
CA GLY A 177 -23.48 5.78 -2.82
C GLY A 177 -22.25 6.45 -3.44
N ILE A 178 -21.06 6.18 -2.92
CA ILE A 178 -19.79 6.80 -3.32
C ILE A 178 -19.27 6.18 -4.63
N VAL A 179 -18.91 7.03 -5.58
CA VAL A 179 -18.36 6.62 -6.89
C VAL A 179 -16.89 7.05 -6.99
N GLY A 180 -16.01 6.06 -7.09
CA GLY A 180 -14.57 6.29 -7.20
C GLY A 180 -13.84 5.32 -8.12
N ILE A 181 -12.52 5.34 -8.05
CA ILE A 181 -11.66 4.46 -8.86
C ILE A 181 -11.65 3.07 -8.23
N ASN A 182 -12.13 2.08 -8.99
CA ASN A 182 -12.20 0.70 -8.54
C ASN A 182 -10.85 0.00 -8.72
N TYR A 183 -10.34 -0.61 -7.65
CA TYR A 183 -9.13 -1.44 -7.68
C TYR A 183 -9.41 -2.84 -7.14
N ARG A 184 -8.84 -3.84 -7.83
CA ARG A 184 -8.72 -5.21 -7.33
C ARG A 184 -7.29 -5.45 -6.88
N MET A 185 -7.05 -5.29 -5.58
CA MET A 185 -5.70 -5.30 -5.01
C MET A 185 -5.32 -6.67 -4.47
N ASN A 186 -4.08 -7.10 -4.68
CA ASN A 186 -3.53 -8.26 -3.99
C ASN A 186 -3.48 -7.98 -2.48
N PHE A 187 -4.00 -8.91 -1.68
CA PHE A 187 -3.98 -8.82 -0.22
C PHE A 187 -3.01 -9.84 0.37
N LYS A 188 -3.32 -11.13 0.32
CA LYS A 188 -2.45 -12.23 0.77
C LYS A 188 -2.27 -13.30 -0.28
N TYR A 189 -1.22 -14.12 -0.15
CA TYR A 189 -1.05 -15.30 -0.99
C TYR A 189 -1.26 -16.56 -0.16
N ASP A 190 -1.74 -17.61 -0.81
CA ASP A 190 -1.92 -18.92 -0.21
C ASP A 190 -0.57 -19.65 -0.11
N LYS A 191 -0.16 -19.95 1.13
CA LYS A 191 1.12 -20.62 1.43
C LYS A 191 1.08 -22.10 1.02
N GLU A 192 -0.03 -22.78 1.22
CA GLU A 192 -0.15 -24.19 0.84
C GLU A 192 -0.07 -24.37 -0.68
N LEU A 193 -0.74 -23.50 -1.43
CA LEU A 193 -0.64 -23.52 -2.89
C LEU A 193 0.75 -23.15 -3.37
N LEU A 194 1.42 -22.20 -2.71
CA LEU A 194 2.81 -21.87 -3.01
C LEU A 194 3.72 -23.08 -2.82
N ASP A 195 3.59 -23.79 -1.69
CA ASP A 195 4.43 -24.94 -1.37
C ASP A 195 4.16 -26.13 -2.32
N LYS A 196 2.89 -26.33 -2.75
CA LYS A 196 2.48 -27.40 -3.68
C LYS A 196 2.86 -27.12 -5.14
N THR A 197 2.75 -25.88 -5.60
CA THR A 197 2.84 -25.53 -7.03
C THR A 197 4.07 -24.71 -7.41
N GLY A 198 4.74 -24.09 -6.43
CA GLY A 198 5.78 -23.09 -6.65
C GLY A 198 5.26 -21.73 -7.13
N LEU A 199 3.94 -21.55 -7.26
CA LEU A 199 3.30 -20.33 -7.75
C LEU A 199 2.53 -19.60 -6.64
N ARG A 200 2.57 -18.27 -6.65
CA ARG A 200 1.81 -17.43 -5.70
C ARG A 200 0.41 -17.17 -6.22
N TYR A 201 -0.58 -17.75 -5.54
CA TYR A 201 -1.99 -17.45 -5.76
C TYR A 201 -2.45 -16.40 -4.74
N PHE A 202 -2.86 -15.23 -5.23
CA PHE A 202 -3.24 -14.11 -4.37
C PHE A 202 -4.75 -14.08 -4.14
N GLU A 203 -5.13 -14.05 -2.87
CA GLU A 203 -6.40 -13.50 -2.43
C GLU A 203 -6.39 -11.98 -2.68
N LYS A 204 -7.49 -11.49 -3.25
CA LYS A 204 -7.64 -10.09 -3.65
C LYS A 204 -8.79 -9.44 -2.90
N LYS A 205 -8.67 -8.14 -2.66
CA LYS A 205 -9.72 -7.30 -2.10
C LYS A 205 -10.12 -6.26 -3.14
N ASP A 206 -11.43 -6.11 -3.31
CA ASP A 206 -12.00 -5.08 -4.18
C ASP A 206 -12.25 -3.83 -3.33
N VAL A 207 -11.61 -2.73 -3.72
CA VAL A 207 -11.63 -1.45 -3.01
C VAL A 207 -11.97 -0.32 -3.98
N VAL A 208 -12.51 0.77 -3.43
CA VAL A 208 -12.77 2.01 -4.15
C VAL A 208 -11.87 3.09 -3.58
N TYR A 209 -11.11 3.75 -4.43
CA TYR A 209 -10.34 4.93 -4.08
C TYR A 209 -11.11 6.19 -4.43
N ILE A 210 -11.15 7.11 -3.48
CA ILE A 210 -11.62 8.48 -3.67
C ILE A 210 -10.59 9.44 -3.08
N ASP A 211 -10.47 10.62 -3.67
CA ASP A 211 -9.60 11.69 -3.18
C ASP A 211 -10.41 12.75 -2.41
N HIS A 212 -11.60 13.06 -2.93
CA HIS A 212 -12.56 13.96 -2.31
C HIS A 212 -13.99 13.46 -2.52
N ASP A 213 -14.80 13.43 -1.46
CA ASP A 213 -16.24 13.12 -1.53
C ASP A 213 -16.96 13.60 -0.26
N TYR A 214 -18.28 13.41 -0.21
CA TYR A 214 -19.13 13.69 0.95
C TYR A 214 -19.78 12.40 1.45
N ILE A 215 -19.89 12.27 2.77
CA ILE A 215 -20.71 11.26 3.42
C ILE A 215 -21.90 11.98 4.02
N GLU A 216 -23.09 11.68 3.51
CA GLU A 216 -24.36 12.29 3.94
C GLU A 216 -25.20 11.36 4.82
N ASP A 217 -24.89 10.06 4.80
CA ASP A 217 -25.65 9.03 5.50
C ASP A 217 -24.75 7.80 5.76
N GLY A 218 -25.07 7.02 6.79
CA GLY A 218 -24.43 5.75 7.12
C GLY A 218 -23.57 5.75 8.38
N ASP A 219 -23.31 4.55 8.90
CA ASP A 219 -22.49 4.30 10.08
C ASP A 219 -21.07 3.88 9.70
N LEU A 220 -20.06 4.63 10.15
CA LEU A 220 -18.65 4.27 9.94
C LEU A 220 -17.83 4.44 11.21
N LEU A 221 -16.67 3.79 11.25
CA LEU A 221 -15.69 4.09 12.28
C LEU A 221 -15.13 5.50 12.06
N PHE A 222 -14.86 6.20 13.14
CA PHE A 222 -14.42 7.60 13.10
C PHE A 222 -13.35 7.88 14.15
N ASP A 223 -12.30 8.60 13.72
CA ASP A 223 -11.29 9.21 14.58
C ASP A 223 -11.71 10.66 14.85
N GLU A 224 -12.21 10.93 16.05
CA GLU A 224 -12.68 12.26 16.46
C GLU A 224 -11.55 13.29 16.55
N GLU A 225 -10.33 12.87 16.88
CA GLU A 225 -9.18 13.76 17.07
C GLU A 225 -8.78 14.41 15.74
N ASP A 226 -8.69 13.60 14.68
CA ASP A 226 -8.32 14.06 13.35
C ASP A 226 -9.52 14.38 12.44
N LYS A 227 -10.74 14.07 12.89
CA LYS A 227 -11.96 14.09 12.08
C LYS A 227 -11.78 13.26 10.80
N ARG A 228 -11.51 11.97 10.96
CA ARG A 228 -11.25 11.04 9.84
C ARG A 228 -12.15 9.82 9.92
N VAL A 229 -12.83 9.51 8.83
CA VAL A 229 -13.56 8.25 8.65
C VAL A 229 -12.58 7.10 8.49
N ILE A 230 -12.88 5.94 9.07
CA ILE A 230 -12.05 4.75 9.04
C ILE A 230 -12.88 3.62 8.42
N ASP A 231 -12.38 3.07 7.31
CA ASP A 231 -12.89 1.83 6.74
C ASP A 231 -11.81 0.75 6.79
N LEU A 232 -12.04 -0.29 7.59
CA LEU A 232 -11.07 -1.35 7.84
C LEU A 232 -11.15 -2.41 6.74
N ILE A 233 -10.13 -2.46 5.90
CA ILE A 233 -9.99 -3.44 4.84
C ILE A 233 -9.04 -4.55 5.29
N GLY A 234 -9.51 -5.79 5.32
CA GLY A 234 -8.69 -6.95 5.69
C GLY A 234 -9.50 -8.16 6.09
N TYR A 235 -8.86 -9.08 6.81
CA TYR A 235 -9.42 -10.28 7.43
C TYR A 235 -8.75 -10.51 8.78
#